data_AF-A0A8T4ES86-F1
#
_entry.id   AF-A0A8T4ES86-F1
#
_cell.length_a   1.000
_cell.length_b   1.000
_cell.length_c   1.000
_cell.angle_alpha   90.00
_cell.angle_beta   90.00
_cell.angle_gamma   90.00
#
_symmetry.space_group_name_H-M   'P 1'
#
loop_
_entity.id
_entity.type
_entity.pdbx_description
1 polymer ?
#
loop_
_entity_poly.entity_id
_entity_poly.type
_entity_poly.pdbx_seq_one_letter_code
_entity_poly.pdbx_strand_id
1 'polypeptide(L)'
;MAENQVLGQRTRKVNIDYGLAERLNKEVAEEIRRAELERLRNGKKTSEEPVKDEPRVSDIGSGFITLENIACVDASGKVIEKYDRLYVAVDVARKPSAEQEPGEATHVSLTPYQAIAYFEQQNNGLFLPSFALSCNILAALFSGAVKKEKDGNYATLDTNLKQVLDQYLDHGAGLGWHAQNTVVNWKSKEVIHYPKDTDFLTYGGNSNINKNIPSKRLIFKPDKFGDMGLAKALKRNEFKKYLINLTGLTNPEVSTDIGKYYTSVAKKNREAFIWVPNNPAKADYTTAAWLGCYDGDFLLDTGNGLDNGSAARGVRYSPEGTAQKEGDDQ
;
A
#
# COMPACT_ATOMS: atom_id res chain seq x y z
N MET A 1 -9.74 69.56 -53.69
CA MET A 1 -8.41 68.91 -53.63
C MET A 1 -7.73 69.42 -52.37
N ALA A 2 -7.79 68.62 -51.32
CA ALA A 2 -7.17 68.81 -50.00
C ALA A 2 -6.41 67.49 -49.74
N GLU A 3 -5.27 67.39 -49.07
CA GLU A 3 -4.59 68.22 -48.08
C GLU A 3 -3.07 68.00 -48.26
N ASN A 4 -2.26 68.93 -47.74
CA ASN A 4 -0.93 68.59 -47.22
C ASN A 4 -0.52 69.67 -46.22
N GLN A 5 -0.58 69.35 -44.93
CA GLN A 5 0.12 70.10 -43.89
C GLN A 5 0.87 69.14 -42.98
N VAL A 6 2.17 69.41 -42.90
CA VAL A 6 3.19 68.74 -42.09
C VAL A 6 3.03 69.15 -40.62
N LEU A 7 3.06 68.19 -39.70
CA LEU A 7 3.22 68.44 -38.27
C LEU A 7 4.33 67.56 -37.69
N GLY A 8 5.36 68.24 -37.19
CA GLY A 8 6.65 67.68 -36.79
C GLY A 8 6.60 66.80 -35.53
N GLN A 9 7.40 65.74 -35.57
CA GLN A 9 7.65 64.83 -34.45
C GLN A 9 8.60 65.48 -33.45
N ARG A 10 8.14 65.66 -32.20
CA ARG A 10 8.98 65.94 -31.03
C ARG A 10 9.42 64.61 -30.40
N THR A 11 10.69 64.26 -30.53
CA THR A 11 11.31 63.17 -29.76
C THR A 11 11.59 63.66 -28.33
N ARG A 12 10.86 63.13 -27.34
CA ARG A 12 11.22 63.29 -25.91
C ARG A 12 12.43 62.40 -25.63
N LYS A 13 13.58 62.99 -25.34
CA LYS A 13 14.70 62.29 -24.69
C LYS A 13 14.28 61.94 -23.26
N VAL A 14 14.12 60.65 -22.98
CA VAL A 14 13.98 60.13 -21.61
C VAL A 14 15.40 59.98 -21.07
N ASN A 15 15.76 60.81 -20.08
CA ASN A 15 16.99 60.64 -19.33
C ASN A 15 16.78 59.46 -18.38
N ILE A 16 17.27 58.28 -18.76
CA ILE A 16 17.29 57.11 -17.89
C ILE A 16 18.49 57.28 -16.97
N ASP A 17 18.25 57.49 -15.67
CA ASP A 17 19.29 57.48 -14.65
C ASP A 17 19.75 56.03 -14.43
N TYR A 18 20.76 55.62 -15.21
CA TYR A 18 21.35 54.29 -15.17
C TYR A 18 21.82 53.91 -13.76
N GLY A 19 22.20 54.88 -12.93
CA GLY A 19 22.61 54.63 -11.54
C GLY A 19 21.45 54.28 -10.60
N LEU A 20 20.22 54.68 -10.92
CA LEU A 20 19.03 54.28 -10.17
C LEU A 20 18.57 52.87 -10.55
N ALA A 21 18.60 52.54 -11.85
CA ALA A 21 18.26 51.21 -12.34
C ALA A 21 19.21 50.12 -11.81
N GLU A 22 20.51 50.42 -11.73
CA GLU A 22 21.49 49.47 -11.20
C GLU A 22 21.34 49.26 -9.68
N ARG A 23 20.95 50.29 -8.93
CA ARG A 23 20.65 50.19 -7.50
C ARG A 23 19.40 49.36 -7.23
N LEU A 24 18.32 49.60 -7.96
CA LEU A 24 17.08 48.80 -7.87
C LEU A 24 17.32 47.33 -8.21
N ASN A 25 18.11 47.04 -9.25
CA ASN A 25 18.44 45.66 -9.60
C ASN A 25 19.27 44.95 -8.52
N LYS A 26 20.18 45.68 -7.84
CA LYS A 26 20.96 45.12 -6.71
C LYS A 26 20.09 44.87 -5.48
N GLU A 27 19.16 45.76 -5.16
CA GLU A 27 18.23 45.59 -4.03
C GLU A 27 17.29 44.41 -4.26
N VAL A 28 16.71 44.28 -5.46
CA VAL A 28 15.85 43.14 -5.82
C VAL A 28 16.63 41.82 -5.77
N ALA A 29 17.87 41.80 -6.27
CA ALA A 29 18.72 40.61 -6.21
C ALA A 29 19.06 40.20 -4.76
N GLU A 30 19.30 41.17 -3.87
CA GLU A 30 19.51 40.87 -2.45
C GLU A 30 18.24 40.36 -1.77
N GLU A 31 17.08 40.91 -2.11
CA GLU A 31 15.78 40.49 -1.54
C GLU A 31 15.42 39.06 -1.97
N ILE A 32 15.63 38.72 -3.24
CA ILE A 32 15.50 37.35 -3.75
C ILE A 32 16.46 36.41 -3.00
N ARG A 33 17.72 36.82 -2.83
CA ARG A 33 18.72 36.00 -2.11
C ARG A 33 18.35 35.80 -0.63
N ARG A 34 17.78 36.82 0.02
CA ARG A 34 17.29 36.73 1.41
C ARG A 34 16.07 35.81 1.51
N ALA A 35 15.12 35.93 0.58
CA ALA A 35 13.95 35.05 0.52
C ALA A 35 14.35 33.58 0.24
N GLU A 36 15.37 33.35 -0.59
CA GLU A 36 15.89 32.02 -0.88
C GLU A 36 16.68 31.44 0.31
N LEU A 37 17.45 32.26 1.03
CA LEU A 37 18.10 31.86 2.29
C LEU A 37 17.09 31.58 3.41
N GLU A 38 15.99 32.34 3.50
CA GLU A 38 14.89 32.04 4.42
C GLU A 38 14.14 30.77 4.02
N ARG A 39 13.93 30.53 2.72
CA ARG A 39 13.39 29.25 2.21
C ARG A 39 14.32 28.08 2.50
N LEU A 40 15.64 28.22 2.36
CA LEU A 40 16.61 27.17 2.72
C LEU A 40 16.70 26.96 4.23
N ARG A 41 16.53 28.01 5.02
CA ARG A 41 16.51 27.96 6.49
C ARG A 41 15.22 27.36 7.03
N ASN A 42 14.08 27.58 6.37
CA ASN A 42 12.78 27.00 6.70
C ASN A 42 12.58 25.61 6.05
N GLY A 43 13.21 25.33 4.92
CA GLY A 43 13.19 24.04 4.21
C GLY A 43 14.09 22.97 4.82
N LYS A 44 14.97 23.33 5.77
CA LYS A 44 15.76 22.38 6.57
C LYS A 44 15.08 21.97 7.89
N LYS A 45 13.80 22.30 8.05
CA LYS A 45 13.00 22.02 9.24
C LYS A 45 11.58 21.55 8.93
N THR A 46 11.41 20.75 7.87
CA THR A 46 10.45 19.66 7.96
C THR A 46 11.11 18.55 8.75
N SER A 47 11.07 18.66 10.09
CA SER A 47 10.96 17.42 10.84
C SER A 47 9.68 16.78 10.32
N GLU A 48 9.79 15.70 9.57
CA GLU A 48 8.71 14.73 9.48
C GLU A 48 8.33 14.45 10.94
N GLU A 49 7.26 15.07 11.41
CA GLU A 49 6.70 14.68 12.69
C GLU A 49 6.43 13.17 12.58
N PRO A 50 6.85 12.37 13.56
CA PRO A 50 6.53 10.96 13.55
C PRO A 50 5.00 10.84 13.46
N VAL A 51 4.52 10.02 12.51
CA VAL A 51 3.11 9.71 12.30
C VAL A 51 2.46 9.46 13.66
N LYS A 52 1.68 10.43 14.14
CA LYS A 52 1.20 10.47 15.54
C LYS A 52 -0.23 9.99 15.71
N ASP A 53 -0.95 9.78 14.62
CA ASP A 53 -2.31 9.27 14.66
C ASP A 53 -2.29 7.75 14.46
N GLU A 54 -2.57 7.02 15.54
CA GLU A 54 -2.76 5.57 15.49
C GLU A 54 -3.89 5.22 14.50
N PRO A 55 -3.77 4.12 13.74
CA PRO A 55 -4.83 3.63 12.88
C PRO A 55 -6.15 3.49 13.64
N ARG A 56 -7.22 4.08 13.11
CA ARG A 56 -8.56 3.93 13.66
C ARG A 56 -9.40 3.08 12.73
N VAL A 57 -10.23 2.24 13.32
CA VAL A 57 -11.15 1.38 12.60
C VAL A 57 -12.55 1.57 13.16
N SER A 58 -13.53 1.77 12.27
CA SER A 58 -14.93 1.90 12.64
C SER A 58 -15.81 1.27 11.58
N ASP A 59 -16.80 0.48 12.00
CA ASP A 59 -17.90 0.07 11.13
C ASP A 59 -18.86 1.25 10.95
N ILE A 60 -19.16 1.59 9.70
CA ILE A 60 -20.08 2.68 9.36
C ILE A 60 -21.42 2.16 8.81
N GLY A 61 -21.63 0.84 8.78
CA GLY A 61 -22.69 0.22 7.98
C GLY A 61 -22.45 0.44 6.49
N SER A 62 -23.27 -0.13 5.60
CA SER A 62 -23.17 -0.03 4.11
C SER A 62 -22.17 -0.96 3.39
N GLY A 63 -21.73 -2.05 4.02
CA GLY A 63 -20.86 -3.05 3.36
C GLY A 63 -19.38 -2.66 3.31
N PHE A 64 -18.98 -1.65 4.09
CA PHE A 64 -17.58 -1.22 4.22
C PHE A 64 -17.23 -0.94 5.68
N ILE A 65 -15.98 -1.27 6.04
CA ILE A 65 -15.31 -0.77 7.24
C ILE A 65 -14.52 0.48 6.87
N THR A 66 -14.54 1.50 7.72
CA THR A 66 -13.69 2.67 7.56
C THR A 66 -12.40 2.49 8.35
N LEU A 67 -11.28 2.73 7.68
CA LEU A 67 -9.97 2.86 8.30
C LEU A 67 -9.47 4.29 8.13
N GLU A 68 -8.93 4.85 9.19
CA GLU A 68 -8.34 6.19 9.18
C GLU A 68 -6.88 6.14 9.63
N ASN A 69 -6.06 7.02 9.07
CA ASN A 69 -4.64 7.19 9.40
C ASN A 69 -3.79 5.93 9.17
N ILE A 70 -4.01 5.24 8.06
CA ILE A 70 -3.19 4.09 7.67
C ILE A 70 -1.92 4.60 6.98
N ALA A 71 -0.76 4.17 7.48
CA ALA A 71 0.53 4.43 6.86
C ALA A 71 1.35 3.15 6.79
N CYS A 72 1.86 2.84 5.60
CA CYS A 72 2.80 1.75 5.37
C CYS A 72 4.22 2.31 5.28
N VAL A 73 5.18 1.65 5.93
CA VAL A 73 6.59 2.09 5.98
C VAL A 73 7.54 1.05 5.41
N ASP A 74 8.68 1.50 4.88
CA ASP A 74 9.78 0.61 4.54
C ASP A 74 10.69 0.32 5.76
N ALA A 75 11.71 -0.52 5.56
CA ALA A 75 12.66 -0.90 6.60
C ALA A 75 13.53 0.26 7.13
N SER A 76 13.54 1.42 6.48
CA SER A 76 14.17 2.65 6.97
C SER A 76 13.23 3.54 7.79
N GLY A 77 11.94 3.17 7.87
CA GLY A 77 10.90 3.95 8.51
C GLY A 77 10.25 5.00 7.60
N LYS A 78 10.61 5.04 6.31
CA LYS A 78 10.04 5.97 5.35
C LYS A 78 8.64 5.50 4.94
N VAL A 79 7.68 6.43 4.90
CA VAL A 79 6.33 6.15 4.40
C VAL A 79 6.37 5.85 2.90
N ILE A 80 5.84 4.69 2.51
CA ILE A 80 5.71 4.25 1.11
C ILE A 80 4.27 4.35 0.59
N GLU A 81 3.30 4.37 1.51
CA GLU A 81 1.86 4.41 1.24
C GLU A 81 1.15 5.06 2.44
N LYS A 82 0.21 5.98 2.23
CA LYS A 82 -0.56 6.61 3.32
C LYS A 82 -1.98 6.93 2.88
N TYR A 83 -2.94 6.73 3.78
CA TYR A 83 -4.34 7.05 3.61
C TYR A 83 -4.88 7.70 4.87
N ASP A 84 -5.37 8.93 4.75
CA ASP A 84 -6.10 9.58 5.83
C ASP A 84 -7.43 8.87 6.09
N ARG A 85 -8.09 8.39 5.02
CA ARG A 85 -9.28 7.55 5.09
C ARG A 85 -9.34 6.54 3.94
N LEU A 86 -9.62 5.28 4.26
CA LEU A 86 -9.77 4.15 3.35
C LEU A 86 -11.02 3.35 3.72
N TYR A 87 -11.76 2.86 2.74
CA TYR A 87 -12.88 1.96 2.99
C TYR A 87 -12.55 0.54 2.54
N VAL A 88 -12.64 -0.40 3.45
CA VAL A 88 -12.38 -1.82 3.24
C VAL A 88 -13.70 -2.53 3.02
N ALA A 89 -13.87 -3.21 1.87
CA ALA A 89 -15.08 -3.98 1.63
C ALA A 89 -15.22 -5.08 2.70
N VAL A 90 -16.42 -5.25 3.26
CA VAL A 90 -16.67 -6.27 4.29
C VAL A 90 -16.58 -7.69 3.73
N ASP A 91 -16.83 -7.86 2.44
CA ASP A 91 -16.78 -9.13 1.73
C ASP A 91 -15.57 -9.21 0.79
N VAL A 92 -15.15 -10.46 0.54
CA VAL A 92 -14.23 -10.80 -0.55
C VAL A 92 -14.97 -10.84 -1.89
N ALA A 93 -14.23 -10.85 -3.00
CA ALA A 93 -14.78 -10.93 -4.35
C ALA A 93 -15.64 -12.20 -4.52
N ARG A 94 -16.89 -11.99 -4.93
CA ARG A 94 -17.85 -13.06 -5.26
C ARG A 94 -18.35 -12.88 -6.68
N LYS A 95 -18.69 -13.99 -7.33
CA LYS A 95 -19.41 -13.98 -8.60
C LYS A 95 -20.83 -14.51 -8.35
N PRO A 96 -21.86 -13.89 -8.95
CA PRO A 96 -23.16 -14.51 -9.03
C PRO A 96 -23.02 -15.84 -9.80
N SER A 97 -23.39 -16.95 -9.18
CA SER A 97 -23.51 -18.22 -9.88
C SER A 97 -24.76 -18.16 -10.77
N ALA A 98 -24.63 -18.53 -12.05
CA ALA A 98 -25.77 -18.58 -12.98
C ALA A 98 -26.70 -19.78 -12.70
N GLU A 99 -26.29 -20.71 -11.85
CA GLU A 99 -26.91 -22.02 -11.66
C GLU A 99 -27.31 -22.30 -10.20
N GLN A 100 -27.21 -21.30 -9.31
CA GLN A 100 -27.59 -21.47 -7.89
C GLN A 100 -28.68 -20.49 -7.47
N GLU A 101 -29.49 -20.93 -6.50
CA GLU A 101 -30.59 -20.19 -5.89
C GLU A 101 -30.15 -18.76 -5.47
N PRO A 102 -31.07 -17.77 -5.50
CA PRO A 102 -30.79 -16.41 -5.05
C PRO A 102 -30.28 -16.40 -3.60
N GLY A 103 -28.99 -16.11 -3.42
CA GLY A 103 -28.34 -16.04 -2.10
C GLY A 103 -26.98 -16.76 -2.01
N GLU A 104 -26.66 -17.65 -2.95
CA GLU A 104 -25.39 -18.39 -2.96
C GLU A 104 -24.36 -17.77 -3.92
N ALA A 105 -23.84 -16.59 -3.59
CA ALA A 105 -22.71 -16.03 -4.30
C ALA A 105 -21.43 -16.81 -3.94
N THR A 106 -20.79 -17.43 -4.93
CA THR A 106 -19.55 -18.20 -4.77
C THR A 106 -18.32 -17.29 -4.92
N HIS A 107 -17.24 -17.61 -4.21
CA HIS A 107 -16.01 -16.83 -4.28
C HIS A 107 -15.37 -16.92 -5.66
N VAL A 108 -14.72 -15.83 -6.06
CA VAL A 108 -13.88 -15.82 -7.25
C VAL A 108 -12.47 -16.17 -6.83
N SER A 109 -11.99 -17.34 -7.23
CA SER A 109 -10.57 -17.66 -7.15
C SER A 109 -9.84 -16.94 -8.26
N LEU A 110 -8.96 -16.01 -7.89
CA LEU A 110 -8.25 -15.12 -8.81
C LEU A 110 -6.75 -15.28 -8.59
N THR A 111 -5.99 -15.46 -9.67
CA THR A 111 -4.55 -15.23 -9.60
C THR A 111 -4.27 -13.76 -9.24
N PRO A 112 -3.10 -13.42 -8.69
CA PRO A 112 -2.76 -12.03 -8.38
C PRO A 112 -3.01 -11.06 -9.54
N TYR A 113 -2.59 -11.41 -10.76
CA TYR A 113 -2.85 -10.58 -11.95
C TYR A 113 -4.35 -10.41 -12.22
N GLN A 114 -5.10 -11.53 -12.18
CA GLN A 114 -6.54 -11.52 -12.39
C GLN A 114 -7.28 -10.72 -11.33
N ALA A 115 -6.81 -10.75 -10.07
CA ALA A 115 -7.40 -9.99 -8.98
C ALA A 115 -7.24 -8.48 -9.19
N ILE A 116 -6.06 -8.03 -9.62
CA ILE A 116 -5.80 -6.62 -9.93
C ILE A 116 -6.73 -6.18 -11.08
N ALA A 117 -6.72 -6.91 -12.19
CA ALA A 117 -7.55 -6.60 -13.34
C ALA A 117 -9.05 -6.64 -13.00
N TYR A 118 -9.49 -7.60 -12.20
CA TYR A 118 -10.88 -7.71 -11.75
C TYR A 118 -11.33 -6.43 -11.03
N PHE A 119 -10.61 -5.99 -9.99
CA PHE A 119 -11.02 -4.80 -9.24
C PHE A 119 -10.95 -3.53 -10.10
N GLU A 120 -9.98 -3.40 -10.99
CA GLU A 120 -9.92 -2.24 -11.92
C GLU A 120 -11.06 -2.22 -12.94
N GLN A 121 -11.55 -3.39 -13.37
CA GLN A 121 -12.61 -3.51 -14.40
C GLN A 121 -14.04 -3.46 -13.85
N GLN A 122 -14.27 -3.83 -12.58
CA GLN A 122 -15.63 -3.91 -12.00
C GLN A 122 -16.34 -2.55 -11.86
N ASN A 123 -15.67 -1.43 -12.17
CA ASN A 123 -16.22 -0.06 -12.17
C ASN A 123 -16.98 0.32 -10.87
N ASN A 124 -16.63 -0.32 -9.76
CA ASN A 124 -17.18 -0.10 -8.42
C ASN A 124 -16.26 0.77 -7.54
N GLY A 125 -15.20 1.33 -8.14
CA GLY A 125 -14.22 2.17 -7.46
C GLY A 125 -13.29 1.42 -6.51
N LEU A 126 -13.27 0.08 -6.53
CA LEU A 126 -12.37 -0.73 -5.74
C LEU A 126 -11.02 -0.93 -6.44
N PHE A 127 -9.98 -1.14 -5.65
CA PHE A 127 -8.68 -1.63 -6.09
C PHE A 127 -8.19 -2.74 -5.16
N LEU A 128 -7.29 -3.58 -5.68
CA LEU A 128 -6.63 -4.60 -4.87
C LEU A 128 -5.54 -3.93 -3.99
N PRO A 129 -5.58 -4.05 -2.66
CA PRO A 129 -4.55 -3.50 -1.78
C PRO A 129 -3.20 -4.22 -2.01
N SER A 130 -2.11 -3.49 -1.79
CA SER A 130 -0.77 -4.09 -1.71
C SER A 130 -0.68 -5.01 -0.50
N PHE A 131 0.28 -5.94 -0.49
CA PHE A 131 0.58 -6.76 0.70
C PHE A 131 0.86 -5.91 1.94
N ALA A 132 1.54 -4.77 1.76
CA ALA A 132 1.82 -3.83 2.82
C ALA A 132 0.54 -3.21 3.40
N LEU A 133 -0.34 -2.74 2.52
CA LEU A 133 -1.63 -2.20 2.92
C LEU A 133 -2.50 -3.26 3.61
N SER A 134 -2.56 -4.47 3.06
CA SER A 134 -3.34 -5.58 3.62
C SER A 134 -2.85 -5.98 5.01
N CYS A 135 -1.55 -5.97 5.28
CA CYS A 135 -1.02 -6.22 6.62
C CYS A 135 -1.41 -5.12 7.61
N ASN A 136 -1.38 -3.85 7.19
CA ASN A 136 -1.81 -2.73 8.02
C ASN A 136 -3.33 -2.74 8.27
N ILE A 137 -4.14 -3.08 7.25
CA ILE A 137 -5.58 -3.33 7.39
C ILE A 137 -5.82 -4.44 8.40
N LEU A 138 -5.12 -5.57 8.25
CA LEU A 138 -5.26 -6.72 9.13
C LEU A 138 -4.87 -6.39 10.58
N ALA A 139 -3.81 -5.62 10.79
CA ALA A 139 -3.40 -5.14 12.11
C ALA A 139 -4.46 -4.23 12.73
N ALA A 140 -5.03 -3.29 11.96
CA ALA A 140 -6.09 -2.40 12.44
C ALA A 140 -7.37 -3.18 12.79
N LEU A 141 -7.78 -4.13 11.93
CA LEU A 141 -8.91 -5.03 12.20
C LEU A 141 -8.67 -5.85 13.47
N PHE A 142 -7.49 -6.42 13.63
CA PHE A 142 -7.13 -7.21 14.81
C PHE A 142 -7.24 -6.36 16.09
N SER A 143 -6.65 -5.16 16.12
CA SER A 143 -6.69 -4.27 17.27
C SER A 143 -8.09 -3.75 17.60
N GLY A 144 -8.96 -3.53 16.60
CA GLY A 144 -10.33 -3.09 16.81
C GLY A 144 -11.31 -4.22 17.14
N ALA A 145 -11.08 -5.42 16.61
CA ALA A 145 -12.00 -6.55 16.73
C ALA A 145 -11.77 -7.38 17.99
N VAL A 146 -10.52 -7.50 18.45
CA VAL A 146 -10.16 -8.40 19.56
C VAL A 146 -9.14 -7.79 20.50
N LYS A 147 -9.16 -8.25 21.75
CA LYS A 147 -8.19 -7.91 22.78
C LYS A 147 -7.56 -9.17 23.34
N LYS A 148 -6.24 -9.15 23.48
CA LYS A 148 -5.51 -10.20 24.18
C LYS A 148 -5.68 -10.06 25.70
N GLU A 149 -6.14 -11.11 26.33
CA GLU A 149 -6.34 -11.20 27.78
C GLU A 149 -5.07 -11.68 28.49
N LYS A 150 -5.03 -11.51 29.82
CA LYS A 150 -3.85 -11.84 30.65
C LYS A 150 -3.48 -13.32 30.61
N ASP A 151 -4.45 -14.19 30.41
CA ASP A 151 -4.30 -15.64 30.29
C ASP A 151 -3.81 -16.08 28.89
N GLY A 152 -3.64 -15.14 27.96
CA GLY A 152 -3.23 -15.40 26.59
C GLY A 152 -4.38 -15.68 25.62
N ASN A 153 -5.63 -15.70 26.09
CA ASN A 153 -6.81 -15.83 25.24
C ASN A 153 -7.17 -14.49 24.55
N TYR A 154 -8.10 -14.55 23.60
CA TYR A 154 -8.59 -13.37 22.89
C TYR A 154 -10.08 -13.16 23.14
N ALA A 155 -10.45 -11.98 23.62
CA ALA A 155 -11.83 -11.56 23.79
C ALA A 155 -12.26 -10.68 22.60
N THR A 156 -13.50 -10.85 22.13
CA THR A 156 -14.09 -10.00 21.09
C THR A 156 -14.40 -8.61 21.67
N LEU A 157 -13.92 -7.57 20.99
CA LEU A 157 -14.26 -6.16 21.24
C LEU A 157 -15.42 -5.71 20.35
N ASP A 158 -15.35 -6.04 19.06
CA ASP A 158 -16.34 -5.66 18.06
C ASP A 158 -16.65 -6.85 17.14
N THR A 159 -17.92 -7.29 17.14
CA THR A 159 -18.38 -8.46 16.39
C THR A 159 -18.32 -8.25 14.88
N ASN A 160 -18.60 -7.04 14.39
CA ASN A 160 -18.64 -6.76 12.95
C ASN A 160 -17.21 -6.69 12.40
N LEU A 161 -16.30 -6.03 13.11
CA LEU A 161 -14.88 -6.05 12.75
C LEU A 161 -14.30 -7.47 12.84
N LYS A 162 -14.71 -8.25 13.84
CA LYS A 162 -14.29 -9.65 13.98
C LYS A 162 -14.76 -10.50 12.82
N GLN A 163 -15.98 -10.32 12.32
CA GLN A 163 -16.46 -11.03 11.13
C GLN A 163 -15.56 -10.79 9.92
N VAL A 164 -15.12 -9.55 9.70
CA VAL A 164 -14.20 -9.24 8.58
C VAL A 164 -12.79 -9.77 8.85
N LEU A 165 -12.30 -9.67 10.09
CA LEU A 165 -11.03 -10.28 10.52
C LEU A 165 -11.00 -11.79 10.29
N ASP A 166 -12.09 -12.48 10.60
CA ASP A 166 -12.20 -13.94 10.50
C ASP A 166 -12.29 -14.41 9.04
N GLN A 167 -12.49 -13.53 8.05
CA GLN A 167 -12.41 -13.92 6.64
C GLN A 167 -10.98 -14.25 6.19
N TYR A 168 -9.95 -14.00 7.00
CA TYR A 168 -8.58 -14.49 6.76
C TYR A 168 -8.32 -15.87 7.40
N LEU A 169 -9.31 -16.47 8.08
CA LEU A 169 -9.24 -17.87 8.51
C LEU A 169 -9.55 -18.81 7.37
N ASP A 170 -8.93 -19.97 7.38
CA ASP A 170 -9.29 -21.06 6.48
C ASP A 170 -10.58 -21.73 6.97
N HIS A 171 -11.68 -21.47 6.27
CA HIS A 171 -12.98 -22.09 6.53
C HIS A 171 -13.26 -23.30 5.62
N GLY A 172 -12.24 -23.87 4.97
CA GLY A 172 -12.36 -25.05 4.11
C GLY A 172 -12.94 -24.77 2.71
N ALA A 173 -13.47 -23.56 2.47
CA ALA A 173 -13.94 -23.09 1.16
C ALA A 173 -12.95 -22.14 0.46
N GLY A 174 -11.67 -22.15 0.86
CA GLY A 174 -10.62 -21.30 0.27
C GLY A 174 -10.67 -19.83 0.72
N LEU A 175 -11.24 -19.55 1.89
CA LEU A 175 -11.48 -18.18 2.37
C LEU A 175 -10.25 -17.55 2.99
N GLY A 176 -9.37 -18.36 3.57
CA GLY A 176 -8.32 -17.85 4.45
C GLY A 176 -7.18 -17.17 3.70
N TRP A 177 -6.99 -17.48 2.43
CA TRP A 177 -5.80 -17.09 1.68
C TRP A 177 -6.15 -16.05 0.62
N HIS A 178 -5.50 -14.88 0.69
CA HIS A 178 -5.89 -13.71 -0.08
C HIS A 178 -4.79 -13.30 -1.04
N ALA A 179 -5.11 -13.16 -2.32
CA ALA A 179 -4.25 -12.57 -3.34
C ALA A 179 -3.99 -11.09 -3.03
N GLN A 180 -2.77 -10.62 -3.31
CA GLN A 180 -2.31 -9.26 -3.00
C GLN A 180 -1.77 -8.56 -4.24
N ASN A 181 -1.83 -7.22 -4.24
CA ASN A 181 -1.23 -6.38 -5.28
C ASN A 181 0.28 -6.20 -5.05
N THR A 182 0.98 -7.33 -4.89
CA THR A 182 2.41 -7.42 -4.62
C THR A 182 2.98 -8.69 -5.24
N VAL A 183 4.17 -8.58 -5.82
CA VAL A 183 4.99 -9.72 -6.23
C VAL A 183 6.39 -9.60 -5.64
N VAL A 184 7.12 -10.71 -5.55
CA VAL A 184 8.52 -10.72 -5.14
C VAL A 184 9.37 -11.22 -6.31
N ASN A 185 10.22 -10.33 -6.84
CA ASN A 185 11.17 -10.68 -7.87
C ASN A 185 12.47 -11.16 -7.22
N TRP A 186 12.67 -12.48 -7.20
CA TRP A 186 13.85 -13.08 -6.59
C TRP A 186 15.09 -12.97 -7.47
N LYS A 187 14.97 -12.63 -8.75
CA LYS A 187 16.13 -12.35 -9.60
C LYS A 187 16.75 -11.00 -9.26
N SER A 188 15.94 -9.94 -9.24
CA SER A 188 16.37 -8.57 -8.91
C SER A 188 16.43 -8.29 -7.41
N LYS A 189 15.93 -9.20 -6.57
CA LYS A 189 15.84 -9.07 -5.11
C LYS A 189 14.97 -7.89 -4.68
N GLU A 190 13.78 -7.81 -5.28
CA GLU A 190 12.82 -6.72 -5.08
C GLU A 190 11.48 -7.24 -4.55
N VAL A 191 10.96 -6.59 -3.51
CA VAL A 191 9.51 -6.60 -3.23
C VAL A 191 8.90 -5.50 -4.08
N ILE A 192 7.88 -5.84 -4.87
CA ILE A 192 7.24 -4.91 -5.81
C ILE A 192 5.77 -4.79 -5.40
N HIS A 193 5.42 -3.69 -4.74
CA HIS A 193 4.03 -3.30 -4.52
C HIS A 193 3.50 -2.58 -5.76
N TYR A 194 2.23 -2.83 -6.09
CA TYR A 194 1.59 -2.34 -7.31
C TYR A 194 2.41 -2.65 -8.56
N PRO A 195 2.69 -3.94 -8.84
CA PRO A 195 3.41 -4.38 -10.03
C PRO A 195 2.73 -3.92 -11.33
N LYS A 196 3.51 -3.85 -12.40
CA LYS A 196 3.04 -3.57 -13.76
C LYS A 196 2.99 -4.85 -14.59
N ASP A 197 2.39 -4.80 -15.77
CA ASP A 197 2.32 -5.96 -16.69
C ASP A 197 3.69 -6.63 -16.90
N THR A 198 4.76 -5.83 -16.99
CA THR A 198 6.14 -6.30 -17.17
C THR A 198 6.69 -7.11 -16.00
N ASP A 199 6.06 -7.06 -14.83
CA ASP A 199 6.44 -7.88 -13.67
C ASP A 199 5.77 -9.27 -13.69
N PHE A 200 4.83 -9.51 -14.62
CA PHE A 200 4.08 -10.76 -14.80
C PHE A 200 4.41 -11.47 -16.12
N LEU A 201 5.65 -11.41 -16.61
CA LEU A 201 6.05 -11.86 -17.96
C LEU A 201 5.56 -13.26 -18.38
N THR A 202 5.32 -14.16 -17.42
CA THR A 202 4.87 -15.54 -17.69
C THR A 202 3.39 -15.78 -17.35
N TYR A 203 2.74 -14.91 -16.56
CA TYR A 203 1.43 -15.16 -15.94
C TYR A 203 0.49 -13.93 -15.95
N GLY A 204 0.66 -13.04 -16.94
CA GLY A 204 -0.16 -11.83 -17.14
C GLY A 204 0.17 -11.16 -18.48
N GLY A 205 -0.37 -9.95 -18.71
CA GLY A 205 0.21 -9.04 -19.71
C GLY A 205 -0.69 -8.38 -20.76
N ASN A 206 -2.01 -8.36 -20.61
CA ASN A 206 -2.89 -7.81 -21.67
C ASN A 206 -3.82 -6.67 -21.20
N SER A 207 -3.84 -6.32 -19.91
CA SER A 207 -4.85 -5.40 -19.34
C SER A 207 -4.33 -4.03 -18.92
N ASN A 208 -3.02 -3.76 -18.98
CA ASN A 208 -2.41 -2.50 -18.49
C ASN A 208 -2.80 -2.18 -17.04
N ILE A 209 -2.44 -3.08 -16.13
CA ILE A 209 -2.84 -3.01 -14.72
C ILE A 209 -2.12 -1.91 -13.93
N ASN A 210 -2.72 -1.48 -12.83
CA ASN A 210 -2.22 -0.47 -11.90
C ASN A 210 -1.88 0.86 -12.58
N LYS A 211 -2.50 1.20 -13.73
CA LYS A 211 -2.08 2.34 -14.57
C LYS A 211 -1.93 3.65 -13.79
N ASN A 212 -2.82 3.89 -12.84
CA ASN A 212 -2.88 5.12 -12.05
C ASN A 212 -2.24 5.01 -10.65
N ILE A 213 -1.63 3.87 -10.31
CA ILE A 213 -1.00 3.64 -9.01
C ILE A 213 0.52 3.53 -9.19
N PRO A 214 1.32 4.37 -8.52
CA PRO A 214 2.78 4.27 -8.58
C PRO A 214 3.29 2.94 -8.04
N SER A 215 4.17 2.26 -8.79
CA SER A 215 4.83 1.05 -8.31
C SER A 215 5.87 1.41 -7.25
N LYS A 216 5.93 0.65 -6.15
CA LYS A 216 6.95 0.78 -5.11
C LYS A 216 7.83 -0.46 -5.11
N ARG A 217 9.13 -0.26 -5.36
CA ARG A 217 10.13 -1.34 -5.44
C ARG A 217 11.10 -1.21 -4.28
N LEU A 218 11.22 -2.25 -3.48
CA LEU A 218 12.04 -2.27 -2.27
C LEU A 218 13.05 -3.42 -2.34
N ILE A 219 14.34 -3.07 -2.27
CA ILE A 219 15.42 -4.05 -2.37
C ILE A 219 15.55 -4.84 -1.06
N PHE A 220 15.89 -6.12 -1.15
CA PHE A 220 16.26 -6.96 -0.02
C PHE A 220 17.48 -7.83 -0.31
N LYS A 221 18.01 -8.48 0.75
CA LYS A 221 19.13 -9.42 0.65
C LYS A 221 18.72 -10.77 1.23
N PRO A 222 18.48 -11.81 0.41
CA PRO A 222 18.02 -13.11 0.88
C PRO A 222 19.14 -13.98 1.47
N ASP A 223 20.02 -13.42 2.30
CA ASP A 223 21.10 -14.20 2.90
C ASP A 223 20.54 -15.20 3.90
N LYS A 224 20.68 -16.50 3.59
CA LYS A 224 20.18 -17.61 4.41
C LYS A 224 18.70 -17.49 4.73
N PHE A 225 17.90 -16.98 3.79
CA PHE A 225 16.45 -17.04 3.88
C PHE A 225 15.99 -18.48 3.66
N GLY A 226 14.91 -18.82 4.33
CA GLY A 226 14.22 -20.09 4.27
C GLY A 226 12.98 -19.98 5.14
N ASP A 227 12.07 -20.92 4.99
CA ASP A 227 10.82 -20.91 5.74
C ASP A 227 11.10 -20.90 7.25
N MET A 228 10.43 -19.98 7.94
CA MET A 228 10.74 -19.71 9.34
C MET A 228 9.56 -19.06 10.05
N GLY A 229 9.38 -19.45 11.32
CA GLY A 229 8.46 -18.77 12.23
C GLY A 229 8.76 -17.27 12.32
N LEU A 230 7.73 -16.43 12.29
CA LEU A 230 7.87 -14.97 12.22
C LEU A 230 8.70 -14.43 13.41
N ALA A 231 8.53 -14.99 14.62
CA ALA A 231 9.29 -14.55 15.78
C ALA A 231 10.80 -14.82 15.66
N LYS A 232 11.18 -15.88 14.92
CA LYS A 232 12.59 -16.17 14.61
C LYS A 232 13.10 -15.30 13.46
N ALA A 233 12.29 -15.09 12.43
CA ALA A 233 12.65 -14.26 11.29
C ALA A 233 12.93 -12.80 11.71
N LEU A 234 12.10 -12.24 12.59
CA LEU A 234 12.28 -10.88 13.12
C LEU A 234 13.56 -10.67 13.94
N LYS A 235 14.20 -11.75 14.43
CA LYS A 235 15.50 -11.66 15.14
C LYS A 235 16.69 -11.56 14.19
N ARG A 236 16.49 -11.75 12.88
CA ARG A 236 17.57 -11.74 11.88
C ARG A 236 17.50 -10.45 11.09
N ASN A 237 18.49 -9.57 11.21
CA ASN A 237 18.45 -8.21 10.66
C ASN A 237 17.98 -8.13 9.19
N GLU A 238 18.57 -8.91 8.29
CA GLU A 238 18.19 -8.86 6.86
C GLU A 238 16.77 -9.41 6.62
N PHE A 239 16.35 -10.42 7.39
CA PHE A 239 15.00 -10.97 7.29
C PHE A 239 13.97 -9.99 7.91
N LYS A 240 14.29 -9.34 9.03
CA LYS A 240 13.45 -8.28 9.61
C LYS A 240 13.25 -7.14 8.62
N LYS A 241 14.31 -6.66 7.95
CA LYS A 241 14.18 -5.64 6.89
C LYS A 241 13.28 -6.10 5.75
N TYR A 242 13.46 -7.34 5.28
CA TYR A 242 12.59 -7.93 4.27
C TYR A 242 11.13 -7.97 4.72
N LEU A 243 10.86 -8.42 5.95
CA LEU A 243 9.50 -8.48 6.50
C LEU A 243 8.88 -7.09 6.61
N ILE A 244 9.62 -6.06 7.02
CA ILE A 244 9.10 -4.68 7.06
C ILE A 244 8.83 -4.18 5.64
N ASN A 245 9.76 -4.36 4.70
CA ASN A 245 9.55 -4.00 3.30
C ASN A 245 8.34 -4.72 2.67
N LEU A 246 8.09 -5.97 3.06
CA LEU A 246 6.95 -6.75 2.57
C LEU A 246 5.61 -6.30 3.20
N THR A 247 5.60 -6.14 4.52
CA THR A 247 4.37 -5.94 5.31
C THR A 247 4.01 -4.48 5.50
N GLY A 248 4.93 -3.54 5.27
CA GLY A 248 4.69 -2.12 5.52
C GLY A 248 4.43 -1.77 6.98
N LEU A 249 4.63 -2.68 7.93
CA LEU A 249 4.24 -2.49 9.33
C LEU A 249 5.31 -1.72 10.10
N THR A 250 4.90 -0.65 10.79
CA THR A 250 5.77 0.07 11.74
C THR A 250 6.20 -0.81 12.92
N ASN A 251 5.31 -1.71 13.35
CA ASN A 251 5.56 -2.72 14.38
C ASN A 251 5.35 -4.11 13.78
N PRO A 252 6.39 -4.73 13.18
CA PRO A 252 6.25 -6.03 12.52
C PRO A 252 5.99 -7.19 13.50
N GLU A 253 6.21 -7.00 14.80
CA GLU A 253 5.92 -7.99 15.83
C GLU A 253 4.40 -8.27 15.95
N VAL A 254 3.53 -7.35 15.52
CA VAL A 254 2.07 -7.55 15.51
C VAL A 254 1.65 -8.76 14.66
N SER A 255 2.37 -9.07 13.57
CA SER A 255 2.09 -10.24 12.74
C SER A 255 2.22 -11.56 13.52
N THR A 256 3.08 -11.60 14.54
CA THR A 256 3.23 -12.77 15.41
C THR A 256 2.02 -12.93 16.34
N ASP A 257 1.46 -11.84 16.85
CA ASP A 257 0.28 -11.89 17.72
C ASP A 257 -1.01 -12.17 16.93
N ILE A 258 -1.15 -11.61 15.71
CA ILE A 258 -2.20 -11.99 14.76
C ILE A 258 -2.12 -13.50 14.45
N GLY A 259 -0.91 -14.01 14.22
CA GLY A 259 -0.66 -15.43 14.03
C GLY A 259 -1.16 -16.30 15.19
N LYS A 260 -0.85 -15.91 16.43
CA LYS A 260 -1.33 -16.59 17.65
C LYS A 260 -2.85 -16.54 17.79
N TYR A 261 -3.48 -15.43 17.39
CA TYR A 261 -4.93 -15.33 17.37
C TYR A 261 -5.53 -16.38 16.44
N TYR A 262 -5.08 -16.44 15.19
CA TYR A 262 -5.63 -17.40 14.24
C TYR A 262 -5.38 -18.85 14.61
N THR A 263 -4.19 -19.18 15.13
CA THR A 263 -3.89 -20.56 15.54
C THR A 263 -4.69 -20.96 16.78
N SER A 264 -4.95 -20.04 17.70
CA SER A 264 -5.88 -20.23 18.82
C SER A 264 -7.31 -20.51 18.33
N VAL A 265 -7.83 -19.70 17.41
CA VAL A 265 -9.19 -19.88 16.85
C VAL A 265 -9.29 -21.21 16.08
N ALA A 266 -8.28 -21.58 15.30
CA ALA A 266 -8.21 -22.83 14.57
C ALA A 266 -7.97 -24.06 15.47
N LYS A 267 -7.71 -23.86 16.78
CA LYS A 267 -7.29 -24.90 17.72
C LYS A 267 -6.06 -25.68 17.24
N LYS A 268 -5.13 -24.98 16.59
CA LYS A 268 -3.86 -25.49 16.11
C LYS A 268 -2.74 -24.90 16.98
N ASN A 269 -1.74 -25.70 17.33
CA ASN A 269 -0.57 -25.20 18.06
C ASN A 269 0.61 -25.00 17.10
N ARG A 270 0.43 -24.16 16.10
CA ARG A 270 1.45 -23.84 15.09
C ARG A 270 1.88 -22.38 15.22
N GLU A 271 3.14 -22.10 14.90
CA GLU A 271 3.68 -20.74 14.88
C GLU A 271 3.36 -20.12 13.51
N ALA A 272 2.98 -18.85 13.47
CA ALA A 272 2.91 -18.13 12.20
C ALA A 272 4.27 -18.08 11.52
N PHE A 273 4.30 -18.19 10.20
CA PHE A 273 5.55 -18.25 9.45
C PHE A 273 5.52 -17.43 8.16
N ILE A 274 6.72 -17.12 7.68
CA ILE A 274 6.96 -16.60 6.33
C ILE A 274 7.38 -17.78 5.45
N TRP A 275 6.69 -17.95 4.34
CA TRP A 275 7.05 -18.90 3.28
C TRP A 275 7.80 -18.14 2.18
N VAL A 276 9.01 -18.60 1.86
CA VAL A 276 9.85 -18.11 0.76
C VAL A 276 10.24 -19.25 -0.18
N PRO A 277 10.78 -18.99 -1.38
CA PRO A 277 11.29 -20.03 -2.25
C PRO A 277 12.30 -20.98 -1.61
N ASN A 278 12.41 -22.18 -2.17
CA ASN A 278 13.55 -23.05 -1.88
C ASN A 278 14.84 -22.41 -2.44
N ASN A 279 15.76 -22.04 -1.54
CA ASN A 279 16.99 -21.31 -1.82
C ASN A 279 16.78 -19.90 -2.45
N PRO A 280 16.23 -18.94 -1.69
CA PRO A 280 15.88 -17.61 -2.21
C PRO A 280 17.08 -16.79 -2.72
N ALA A 281 18.31 -17.13 -2.29
CA ALA A 281 19.53 -16.52 -2.80
C ALA A 281 19.77 -16.84 -4.28
N LYS A 282 19.41 -18.04 -4.74
CA LYS A 282 19.62 -18.51 -6.12
C LYS A 282 18.37 -18.45 -7.01
N ALA A 283 17.20 -18.20 -6.44
CA ALA A 283 15.96 -18.07 -7.21
C ALA A 283 16.08 -16.93 -8.24
N ASP A 284 15.65 -17.21 -9.47
CA ASP A 284 15.76 -16.35 -10.67
C ASP A 284 14.40 -16.04 -11.31
N TYR A 285 13.33 -16.20 -10.54
CA TYR A 285 11.94 -16.04 -10.94
C TYR A 285 11.19 -15.05 -10.04
N THR A 286 9.95 -14.74 -10.43
CA THR A 286 9.02 -13.92 -9.66
C THR A 286 7.93 -14.82 -9.05
N THR A 287 7.62 -14.58 -7.77
CA THR A 287 6.50 -15.22 -7.07
C THR A 287 5.45 -14.18 -6.73
N ALA A 288 4.23 -14.61 -6.43
CA ALA A 288 3.27 -13.70 -5.84
C ALA A 288 3.42 -13.59 -4.33
N ALA A 289 2.63 -12.71 -3.74
CA ALA A 289 2.49 -12.61 -2.32
C ALA A 289 1.03 -12.87 -1.90
N TRP A 290 0.83 -13.74 -0.91
CA TRP A 290 -0.49 -14.07 -0.37
C TRP A 290 -0.49 -13.96 1.15
N LEU A 291 -1.63 -13.52 1.69
CA LEU A 291 -1.80 -13.25 3.11
C LEU A 291 -2.99 -14.03 3.67
N GLY A 292 -2.83 -14.59 4.86
CA GLY A 292 -3.91 -15.15 5.66
C GLY A 292 -3.66 -16.61 6.04
N CYS A 293 -4.71 -17.41 6.21
CA CYS A 293 -4.60 -18.77 6.71
C CYS A 293 -4.76 -19.85 5.63
N TYR A 294 -3.98 -20.93 5.74
CA TYR A 294 -4.12 -22.16 4.96
C TYR A 294 -3.89 -23.38 5.85
N ASP A 295 -4.80 -24.35 5.86
CA ASP A 295 -4.79 -25.53 6.76
C ASP A 295 -4.63 -25.16 8.26
N GLY A 296 -5.17 -23.99 8.63
CA GLY A 296 -5.11 -23.45 9.98
C GLY A 296 -3.77 -22.80 10.37
N ASP A 297 -2.83 -22.63 9.43
CA ASP A 297 -1.61 -21.86 9.61
C ASP A 297 -1.76 -20.45 9.10
N PHE A 298 -1.35 -19.45 9.89
CA PHE A 298 -1.23 -18.06 9.42
C PHE A 298 0.11 -17.84 8.72
N LEU A 299 0.03 -17.39 7.47
CA LEU A 299 1.14 -17.33 6.53
C LEU A 299 1.32 -15.92 5.98
N LEU A 300 2.59 -15.50 5.94
CA LEU A 300 3.04 -14.53 4.96
C LEU A 300 3.67 -15.34 3.82
N ASP A 301 2.98 -15.49 2.69
CA ASP A 301 3.50 -16.30 1.59
C ASP A 301 4.15 -15.39 0.54
N THR A 302 5.39 -15.70 0.19
CA THR A 302 6.13 -15.11 -0.93
C THR A 302 6.85 -16.18 -1.77
N GLY A 303 6.51 -17.45 -1.57
CA GLY A 303 7.15 -18.62 -2.20
C GLY A 303 6.35 -19.21 -3.35
N ASN A 304 5.05 -18.94 -3.43
CA ASN A 304 4.17 -19.57 -4.41
C ASN A 304 4.18 -18.94 -5.82
N GLY A 305 3.77 -19.73 -6.82
CA GLY A 305 3.73 -19.35 -8.24
C GLY A 305 2.61 -18.35 -8.58
N LEU A 306 2.84 -17.52 -9.59
CA LEU A 306 1.90 -16.46 -10.02
C LEU A 306 0.56 -16.99 -10.58
N ASP A 307 0.43 -18.29 -10.79
CA ASP A 307 -0.73 -19.02 -11.29
C ASP A 307 -1.69 -19.51 -10.19
N ASN A 308 -1.29 -19.43 -8.92
CA ASN A 308 -2.16 -19.85 -7.81
C ASN A 308 -3.26 -18.82 -7.55
N GLY A 309 -4.50 -19.26 -7.73
CA GLY A 309 -5.70 -18.48 -7.46
C GLY A 309 -6.12 -18.50 -5.99
N SER A 310 -6.67 -17.39 -5.50
CA SER A 310 -7.17 -17.27 -4.13
C SER A 310 -8.30 -16.25 -4.01
N ALA A 311 -8.86 -16.11 -2.80
CA ALA A 311 -9.79 -15.03 -2.50
C ALA A 311 -9.10 -13.66 -2.66
N ALA A 312 -9.88 -12.60 -2.84
CA ALA A 312 -9.33 -11.25 -2.93
C ALA A 312 -10.31 -10.25 -2.35
N ARG A 313 -9.81 -9.23 -1.65
CA ARG A 313 -10.61 -8.16 -1.06
C ARG A 313 -10.28 -6.83 -1.71
N GLY A 314 -11.32 -6.09 -2.08
CA GLY A 314 -11.17 -4.74 -2.62
C GLY A 314 -11.20 -3.68 -1.53
N VAL A 315 -10.51 -2.57 -1.77
CA VAL A 315 -10.56 -1.34 -0.97
C VAL A 315 -10.89 -0.16 -1.88
N ARG A 316 -11.51 0.89 -1.36
CA ARG A 316 -11.75 2.14 -2.11
C ARG A 316 -11.19 3.34 -1.36
N TYR A 317 -10.72 4.32 -2.12
CA TYR A 317 -10.35 5.64 -1.61
C TYR A 317 -11.56 6.34 -0.98
N SER A 318 -11.31 7.27 -0.06
CA SER A 318 -12.34 8.21 0.33
C SER A 318 -12.78 9.06 -0.87
N PRO A 319 -14.10 9.22 -1.14
CA PRO A 319 -14.60 10.12 -2.18
C PRO A 319 -14.10 11.56 -2.03
N GLU A 320 -13.69 11.94 -0.82
CA GLU A 320 -13.23 13.30 -0.47
C GLU A 320 -11.72 13.51 -0.68
N GLY A 321 -10.97 12.48 -1.08
CA GLY A 321 -9.52 12.54 -1.29
C GLY A 321 -9.13 12.18 -2.71
N THR A 322 -9.20 13.15 -3.62
CA THR A 322 -8.50 13.05 -4.90
C THR A 322 -7.02 12.92 -4.61
N ALA A 323 -6.36 11.92 -5.20
CA ALA A 323 -4.91 11.90 -5.33
C ALA A 323 -4.47 13.29 -5.79
N GLN A 324 -3.61 13.95 -5.02
CA GLN A 324 -2.92 15.14 -5.48
C GLN A 324 -2.21 14.76 -6.78
N LYS A 325 -2.77 15.22 -7.90
CA LYS A 325 -2.00 15.43 -9.10
C LYS A 325 -0.95 16.46 -8.72
N GLU A 326 0.31 16.05 -8.62
CA GLU A 326 1.39 16.98 -8.87
C GLU A 326 1.17 17.50 -10.29
N GLY A 327 0.77 18.77 -10.36
CA GLY A 327 0.63 19.48 -11.61
C GLY A 327 2.02 19.83 -12.10
N ASP A 328 2.39 19.26 -13.24
CA ASP A 328 3.30 19.94 -14.16
C ASP A 328 2.42 20.78 -15.09
N ASP A 329 2.36 22.09 -14.79
CA ASP A 329 1.97 23.12 -15.75
C ASP A 329 3.21 23.55 -16.54
N GLN A 330 3.00 23.63 -17.85
CA GLN A 330 3.81 24.19 -18.95
C GLN A 330 4.68 23.21 -19.75
#